data_AF-A0A0R1TX25-F1
#
_entry.id   AF-A0A0R1TX25-F1
#
_cell.length_a   1.000
_cell.length_b   1.000
_cell.length_c   1.000
_cell.angle_alpha   90.00
_cell.angle_beta   90.00
_cell.angle_gamma   90.00
#
_symmetry.space_group_name_H-M   'P 1'
#
loop_
_entity.id
_entity.type
_entity.pdbx_description
1 polymer ?
#
loop_
_entity_poly.entity_id
_entity_poly.type
_entity_poly.pdbx_seq_one_letter_code
_entity_poly.pdbx_strand_id
1 'polypeptide(L)'
;MKGQKMKPEELSQKLQYQTQKEVDELQTILNKLNGMSLVLSKAMKNGVVVDKKAYNDFAQKYNDLVKAVDFDLKRAKLRQAKTFDLEK
;
A
#
# COMPACT_ATOMS: atom_id res chain seq x y z
N MET A 1 -21.09 -16.31 -29.98
CA MET A 1 -21.18 -14.96 -29.39
C MET A 1 -19.95 -14.18 -29.80
N LYS A 2 -20.07 -13.14 -30.65
CA LYS A 2 -18.92 -12.28 -31.00
C LYS A 2 -18.58 -11.44 -29.77
N GLY A 3 -17.40 -11.63 -29.21
CA GLY A 3 -16.90 -10.82 -28.09
C GLY A 3 -16.92 -9.35 -28.50
N GLN A 4 -17.76 -8.55 -27.85
CA GLN A 4 -17.76 -7.10 -28.02
C GLN A 4 -16.38 -6.60 -27.60
N LYS A 5 -15.60 -6.07 -28.54
CA LYS A 5 -14.34 -5.40 -28.23
C LYS A 5 -14.70 -4.15 -27.42
N MET A 6 -14.18 -4.09 -26.19
CA MET A 6 -14.34 -2.94 -25.30
C MET A 6 -13.86 -1.67 -26.02
N LYS A 7 -14.62 -0.58 -25.91
CA LYS A 7 -14.22 0.69 -26.52
C LYS A 7 -12.96 1.22 -25.82
N PRO A 8 -12.08 1.96 -26.52
CA PRO A 8 -10.88 2.54 -25.91
C PRO A 8 -11.17 3.36 -24.64
N GLU A 9 -12.27 4.12 -24.61
CA GLU A 9 -12.66 4.93 -23.44
C GLU A 9 -13.06 4.07 -22.23
N GLU A 10 -13.80 2.99 -22.45
CA GLU A 10 -14.20 2.03 -21.40
C GLU A 10 -12.99 1.30 -20.83
N LEU A 11 -12.01 0.97 -21.68
CA LEU A 11 -10.75 0.37 -21.26
C LEU A 11 -9.93 1.34 -20.41
N SER A 12 -9.86 2.61 -20.81
CA SER A 12 -9.12 3.67 -20.10
C SER A 12 -9.69 3.92 -18.71
N GLN A 13 -11.01 4.09 -18.60
CA GLN A 13 -11.70 4.25 -17.32
C GLN A 13 -11.48 3.04 -16.40
N LYS A 14 -11.50 1.82 -16.96
CA LYS A 14 -11.23 0.60 -16.19
C LYS A 14 -9.79 0.57 -15.66
N LEU A 15 -8.81 0.98 -16.45
CA LEU A 15 -7.41 1.07 -16.04
C LEU A 15 -7.19 2.13 -14.96
N GLN A 16 -7.81 3.30 -15.09
CA GLN A 16 -7.79 4.35 -14.05
C GLN A 16 -8.40 3.86 -12.73
N TYR A 17 -9.58 3.22 -12.80
CA TYR A 17 -10.21 2.66 -11.61
C TYR A 17 -9.34 1.60 -10.93
N GLN A 18 -8.74 0.69 -11.71
CA GLN A 18 -7.86 -0.35 -11.17
C GLN A 18 -6.61 0.23 -10.51
N THR A 19 -5.97 1.19 -11.16
CA THR A 19 -4.76 1.85 -10.61
C THR A 19 -5.06 2.68 -9.37
N GLN A 20 -6.19 3.40 -9.34
CA GLN A 20 -6.64 4.13 -8.15
C GLN A 20 -6.91 3.16 -6.98
N LYS A 21 -7.62 2.07 -7.24
CA LYS A 21 -7.89 1.04 -6.23
C LYS A 21 -6.61 0.45 -5.65
N GLU A 22 -5.62 0.13 -6.49
CA GLU A 22 -4.32 -0.37 -6.04
C GLU A 22 -3.60 0.65 -5.12
N VAL A 23 -3.64 1.94 -5.46
CA VAL A 23 -3.08 3.01 -4.61
C VAL A 23 -3.80 3.09 -3.25
N ASP A 24 -5.13 3.03 -3.25
CA ASP A 24 -5.93 3.14 -2.03
C ASP A 24 -5.71 1.94 -1.09
N GLU A 25 -5.60 0.73 -1.65
CA GLU A 25 -5.30 -0.48 -0.89
C GLU A 25 -3.91 -0.40 -0.23
N LEU A 26 -2.88 -0.02 -1.00
CA LEU A 26 -1.51 0.13 -0.50
C LEU A 26 -1.41 1.24 0.57
N GLN A 27 -2.09 2.37 0.36
CA GLN A 27 -2.13 3.45 1.35
C GLN A 27 -2.83 3.00 2.64
N THR A 28 -3.91 2.22 2.53
CA THR A 28 -4.62 1.64 3.68
C THR A 28 -3.72 0.69 4.47
N ILE A 29 -2.97 -0.17 3.78
CA ILE A 29 -2.02 -1.09 4.42
C ILE A 29 -0.95 -0.30 5.16
N LEU A 30 -0.36 0.72 4.52
CA LEU A 30 0.67 1.56 5.13
C LEU A 30 0.16 2.26 6.40
N ASN A 31 -1.07 2.80 6.36
CA ASN A 31 -1.69 3.44 7.51
C ASN A 31 -1.93 2.46 8.67
N LYS A 32 -2.37 1.23 8.38
CA LYS A 32 -2.55 0.17 9.39
C LYS A 32 -1.23 -0.22 10.03
N LEU A 33 -0.16 -0.39 9.23
CA LEU A 33 1.18 -0.69 9.75
C LEU A 33 1.64 0.41 10.70
N ASN A 34 1.56 1.68 10.29
CA ASN A 34 1.91 2.82 11.14
C ASN A 34 1.11 2.83 12.45
N GLY A 35 -0.17 2.48 12.39
CA GLY A 35 -1.02 2.30 13.58
C GLY A 35 -0.54 1.19 14.52
N MET A 36 -0.09 0.05 13.99
CA MET A 36 0.45 -1.05 14.80
C MET A 36 1.71 -0.65 15.56
N SER A 37 2.62 0.09 14.93
CA SER A 37 3.83 0.61 15.59
C SER A 37 3.50 1.53 16.78
N LEU A 38 2.47 2.38 16.62
CA LEU A 38 1.97 3.25 17.69
C LEU A 38 1.37 2.45 18.84
N VAL A 39 0.60 1.40 18.56
CA VAL A 39 0.01 0.52 19.59
C VAL A 39 1.10 -0.20 20.38
N LEU A 40 2.09 -0.77 19.70
CA LEU A 40 3.20 -1.46 20.37
C LEU A 40 4.00 -0.49 21.25
N SER A 41 4.28 0.72 20.75
CA SER A 41 4.95 1.77 21.50
C SER A 41 4.17 2.18 22.76
N LYS A 42 2.83 2.29 22.67
CA LYS A 42 1.96 2.57 23.83
C LYS A 42 1.96 1.42 24.83
N ALA A 43 1.88 0.17 24.36
CA ALA A 43 1.90 -1.02 25.22
C ALA A 43 3.19 -1.10 26.04
N MET A 44 4.35 -0.88 25.40
CA MET A 44 5.65 -0.86 26.10
C MET A 44 5.74 0.27 27.13
N LYS A 45 5.24 1.47 26.81
CA LYS A 45 5.16 2.60 27.76
C LYS A 45 4.26 2.30 28.97
N ASN A 46 3.24 1.48 28.79
CA ASN A 46 2.31 1.07 29.85
C ASN A 46 2.78 -0.17 30.63
N GLY A 47 4.04 -0.57 30.49
CA GLY A 47 4.64 -1.64 31.30
C GLY A 47 4.48 -3.05 30.74
N VAL A 48 4.02 -3.21 29.48
CA VAL A 48 4.09 -4.51 28.81
C VAL A 48 5.56 -4.83 28.57
N VAL A 49 6.05 -5.86 29.27
CA VAL A 49 7.40 -6.38 29.09
C VAL A 49 7.43 -7.23 27.82
N VAL A 50 8.31 -6.86 26.90
CA VAL A 50 8.52 -7.58 25.64
C VAL A 50 9.92 -8.16 25.66
N ASP A 51 10.06 -9.41 25.23
CA ASP A 51 11.39 -9.99 25.01
C ASP A 51 12.18 -9.14 24.01
N LYS A 52 13.38 -8.70 24.41
CA LYS A 52 14.18 -7.74 23.63
C LYS A 52 14.58 -8.31 22.27
N LYS A 53 14.89 -9.61 22.20
CA LYS A 53 15.27 -10.26 20.94
C LYS A 53 14.06 -10.35 20.01
N ALA A 54 12.91 -10.79 20.50
CA ALA A 54 11.67 -10.84 19.74
C ALA A 54 11.22 -9.45 19.26
N TYR A 55 11.39 -8.41 20.09
CA TYR A 55 11.11 -7.04 19.69
C TYR A 55 12.03 -6.57 18.55
N ASN A 56 13.33 -6.83 18.65
CA ASN A 56 14.27 -6.45 17.59
C ASN A 56 13.97 -7.19 16.28
N ASP A 57 13.69 -8.49 16.35
CA ASP A 57 13.30 -9.31 15.20
C ASP A 57 11.99 -8.80 14.57
N PHE A 58 11.01 -8.41 15.39
CA PHE A 58 9.77 -7.77 14.94
C PHE A 58 10.03 -6.41 14.29
N ALA A 59 10.80 -5.54 14.95
CA ALA A 59 11.07 -4.18 14.49
C ALA A 59 11.79 -4.20 13.13
N GLN A 60 12.73 -5.13 12.92
CA GLN A 60 13.39 -5.30 11.64
C GLN A 60 12.41 -5.72 10.54
N LYS A 61 11.64 -6.80 10.77
CA LYS A 61 10.64 -7.29 9.79
C LYS A 61 9.55 -6.25 9.50
N TYR A 62 9.12 -5.51 10.52
CA TYR A 62 8.16 -4.42 10.38
C TYR A 62 8.71 -3.30 9.50
N ASN A 63 9.96 -2.88 9.73
CA ASN A 63 10.60 -1.85 8.91
C ASN A 63 10.76 -2.28 7.45
N ASP A 64 11.13 -3.55 7.21
CA ASP A 64 11.25 -4.09 5.86
C ASP A 64 9.89 -4.14 5.14
N LEU A 65 8.83 -4.52 5.85
CA LEU A 65 7.46 -4.51 5.33
C LEU A 65 6.97 -3.10 5.00
N VAL A 66 7.19 -2.13 5.88
CA VAL A 66 6.83 -0.73 5.64
C VAL A 66 7.55 -0.18 4.41
N LYS A 67 8.84 -0.47 4.26
CA LYS A 67 9.61 -0.05 3.08
C LYS A 67 9.09 -0.68 1.80
N ALA A 68 8.75 -1.97 1.82
CA ALA A 68 8.20 -2.65 0.66
C ALA A 68 6.85 -2.04 0.24
N VAL A 69 5.94 -1.82 1.19
CA VAL A 69 4.63 -1.21 0.92
C VAL A 69 4.77 0.24 0.42
N ASP A 70 5.67 1.03 1.01
CA ASP A 70 5.93 2.41 0.55
C ASP A 70 6.52 2.44 -0.87
N PHE A 71 7.44 1.53 -1.18
CA PHE A 71 7.99 1.38 -2.53
C PHE A 71 6.91 1.02 -3.55
N ASP A 72 6.08 0.02 -3.25
CA ASP A 72 4.98 -0.40 -4.13
C ASP A 72 3.95 0.72 -4.31
N LEU A 73 3.65 1.47 -3.24
CA LEU A 73 2.77 2.64 -3.29
C LEU A 73 3.32 3.72 -4.23
N LYS A 74 4.61 4.05 -4.12
CA LYS A 74 5.27 4.99 -5.03
C LYS A 74 5.21 4.51 -6.48
N ARG A 75 5.43 3.22 -6.72
CA ARG A 75 5.33 2.62 -8.05
C ARG A 75 3.90 2.63 -8.61
N ALA A 76 2.90 2.39 -7.77
CA ALA A 76 1.49 2.47 -8.14
C ALA A 76 1.10 3.91 -8.49
N LYS A 77 1.49 4.90 -7.67
CA LYS A 77 1.28 6.33 -7.95
C LYS A 77 1.94 6.78 -9.26
N LEU A 78 3.16 6.31 -9.54
CA LEU A 78 3.84 6.59 -10.82
C LEU A 78 3.11 5.97 -12.01
N ARG A 79 2.60 4.74 -11.89
CA ARG A 79 1.78 4.11 -12.95
C ARG A 79 0.49 4.88 -13.17
N GLN A 80 -0.20 5.24 -12.08
CA GLN A 80 -1.40 6.05 -12.12
C GLN A 80 -1.18 7.37 -12.85
N ALA A 81 -0.13 8.13 -12.50
CA ALA A 81 0.19 9.39 -13.16
C ALA A 81 0.42 9.21 -14.68
N LYS A 82 1.14 8.16 -15.08
CA LYS A 82 1.35 7.83 -16.50
C LYS A 82 0.05 7.47 -17.22
N THR A 83 -0.86 6.75 -16.57
CA THR A 83 -2.17 6.42 -17.16
C THR A 83 -3.02 7.67 -17.35
N PHE A 84 -2.96 8.64 -16.44
CA PHE A 84 -3.65 9.93 -16.59
C PHE A 84 -3.02 10.84 -17.66
N ASP A 85 -1.69 10.84 -17.80
CA ASP A 85 -1.00 11.65 -18.82
C ASP A 85 -1.21 11.10 -20.25
N LEU A 86 -1.47 9.80 -20.41
CA LEU A 86 -1.80 9.18 -21.71
C LEU A 86 -3.20 9.53 -22.21
N GLU A 87 -4.05 10.14 -21.38
CA GLU A 87 -5.42 10.56 -21.73
C GLU A 87 -5.55 12.07 -22.05
N LYS A 88 -4.46 12.84 -21.92
CA LYS A 88 -4.40 14.27 -22.30
C LYS A 88 -3.80 14.46 -23.68
#